data_AF-A0A6S9YWT7-F1
#
_entry.id   AF-A0A6S9YWT7-F1
#
_cell.length_a   1.000
_cell.length_b   1.000
_cell.length_c   1.000
_cell.angle_alpha   90.00
_cell.angle_beta   90.00
_cell.angle_gamma   90.00
#
_symmetry.space_group_name_H-M   'P 1'
#
loop_
_entity.id
_entity.type
_entity.pdbx_description
1 polymer ?
#
loop_
_entity_poly.entity_id
_entity_poly.type
_entity_poly.pdbx_seq_one_letter_code
_entity_poly.pdbx_strand_id
1 'polypeptide(L)'
;VAVTEGGATRAQRLRRLIMLIIAITIHNFPEGMAVGVGFGAIGSTPTATLGGAISLAIGIGIQNFPEGLAVSLPLMREGVSPWKSFFYGQLSGVVEPVGGLLGAAFAHYCRPLLPFTMSLAAGAMIFVVADSLVPEMQAHGNKGLAMQGLMFGFVLMMVLDVTLG
;
A
#
# COMPACT_ATOMS: atom_id res chain seq x y z
N VAL A 1 3.27 -13.86 -41.13
CA VAL A 1 4.11 -12.95 -40.30
C VAL A 1 3.70 -13.18 -38.86
N ALA A 2 4.49 -13.95 -38.12
CA ALA A 2 4.24 -14.21 -36.71
C ALA A 2 4.64 -12.97 -35.92
N VAL A 3 3.66 -12.21 -35.44
CA VAL A 3 3.88 -11.17 -34.44
C VAL A 3 3.96 -11.89 -33.10
N THR A 4 5.16 -12.26 -32.68
CA THR A 4 5.41 -12.62 -31.29
C THR A 4 5.32 -11.34 -30.47
N GLU A 5 4.15 -11.08 -29.88
CA GLU A 5 4.05 -10.11 -28.79
C GLU A 5 4.92 -10.63 -27.64
N GLY A 6 6.06 -9.96 -27.43
CA GLY A 6 7.09 -10.38 -26.49
C GLY A 6 6.58 -10.35 -25.06
N GLY A 7 6.21 -11.52 -24.52
CA GLY A 7 5.95 -11.68 -23.09
C GLY A 7 7.19 -11.30 -22.26
N ALA A 8 6.98 -10.63 -21.14
CA ALA A 8 8.06 -10.24 -20.24
C ALA A 8 8.91 -11.45 -19.84
N THR A 9 10.22 -11.28 -19.79
CA THR A 9 11.15 -12.29 -19.28
C THR A 9 10.89 -12.56 -17.80
N ARG A 10 11.29 -13.74 -17.30
CA ARG A 10 11.21 -14.08 -15.87
C ARG A 10 11.93 -13.04 -14.99
N ALA A 11 13.07 -12.53 -15.46
CA ALA A 11 13.82 -11.49 -14.77
C ALA A 11 13.03 -10.17 -14.65
N GLN A 12 12.29 -9.79 -15.70
CA GLN A 12 11.44 -8.59 -15.68
C GLN A 12 10.25 -8.74 -14.71
N ARG A 13 9.59 -9.91 -14.67
CA ARG A 13 8.52 -10.17 -13.69
C ARG A 13 9.05 -10.12 -12.27
N LEU A 14 10.14 -10.82 -11.99
CA LEU A 14 10.76 -10.80 -10.66
C LEU A 14 11.18 -9.38 -10.24
N ARG A 15 11.73 -8.59 -11.16
CA ARG A 15 12.06 -7.18 -10.91
C ARG A 15 10.82 -6.39 -10.49
N ARG A 16 9.72 -6.50 -11.23
CA ARG A 16 8.45 -5.83 -10.89
C ARG A 16 7.91 -6.24 -9.53
N LEU A 17 7.97 -7.54 -9.21
CA LEU A 17 7.56 -8.05 -7.89
C LEU A 17 8.41 -7.48 -6.75
N ILE A 18 9.73 -7.42 -6.93
CA ILE A 18 10.63 -6.86 -5.93
C ILE A 18 10.35 -5.35 -5.75
N MET A 19 10.17 -4.61 -6.85
CA MET A 19 9.82 -3.19 -6.81
C MET A 19 8.49 -2.95 -6.09
N LEU A 20 7.48 -3.79 -6.36
CA LEU A 20 6.18 -3.74 -5.69
C LEU A 20 6.32 -3.97 -4.18
N ILE A 21 7.03 -5.03 -3.76
CA ILE A 21 7.24 -5.34 -2.34
C ILE A 21 7.99 -4.20 -1.63
N ILE A 22 9.06 -3.69 -2.24
CA ILE A 22 9.84 -2.58 -1.66
C ILE A 22 8.99 -1.33 -1.53
N ALA A 23 8.23 -0.97 -2.57
CA ALA A 23 7.40 0.24 -2.55
C ALA A 23 6.28 0.17 -1.51
N ILE A 24 5.56 -0.95 -1.44
CA ILE A 24 4.54 -1.18 -0.40
C ILE A 24 5.21 -1.08 0.98
N THR A 25 6.33 -1.77 1.19
CA THR A 25 7.05 -1.69 2.47
C THR A 25 7.44 -0.25 2.83
N ILE A 26 7.89 0.57 1.88
CA ILE A 26 8.23 1.97 2.14
C ILE A 26 6.98 2.82 2.41
N HIS A 27 5.85 2.53 1.73
CA HIS A 27 4.58 3.23 1.87
C HIS A 27 3.92 2.99 3.24
N ASN A 28 4.03 1.76 3.74
CA ASN A 28 3.45 1.32 5.00
C ASN A 28 4.09 2.03 6.22
N PHE A 29 5.32 2.53 6.08
CA PHE A 29 6.00 3.22 7.19
C PHE A 29 5.34 4.58 7.54
N PRO A 30 5.13 5.52 6.59
CA PRO A 30 4.34 6.72 6.82
C PRO A 30 2.93 6.46 7.34
N GLU A 31 2.24 5.42 6.87
CA GLU A 31 0.91 5.04 7.35
C GLU A 31 0.91 4.65 8.81
N GLY A 32 1.81 3.74 9.19
CA GLY A 32 2.04 3.41 10.59
C GLY A 32 2.31 4.67 11.42
N MET A 33 3.20 5.54 10.94
CA MET A 33 3.51 6.80 11.61
C MET A 33 2.29 7.73 11.75
N ALA A 34 1.42 7.82 10.75
CA ALA A 34 0.20 8.63 10.82
C ALA A 34 -0.77 8.09 11.87
N VAL A 35 -0.97 6.76 11.95
CA VAL A 35 -1.75 6.13 13.04
C VAL A 35 -1.13 6.48 14.39
N GLY A 36 0.20 6.31 14.52
CA GLY A 36 0.94 6.62 15.74
C GLY A 36 0.78 8.07 16.19
N VAL A 37 0.98 9.02 15.28
CA VAL A 37 0.80 10.47 15.54
C VAL A 37 -0.64 10.77 15.90
N GLY A 38 -1.62 10.13 15.24
CA GLY A 38 -3.04 10.27 15.56
C GLY A 38 -3.33 9.97 17.03
N PHE A 39 -2.82 8.85 17.54
CA PHE A 39 -2.95 8.48 18.96
C PHE A 39 -2.07 9.32 19.89
N GLY A 40 -0.81 9.58 19.53
CA GLY A 40 0.14 10.32 20.35
C GLY A 40 -0.17 11.82 20.48
N ALA A 41 -0.96 12.37 19.55
CA ALA A 41 -1.38 13.77 19.56
C ALA A 41 -2.73 14.00 20.24
N ILE A 42 -3.40 12.98 20.79
CA ILE A 42 -4.72 13.13 21.41
C ILE A 42 -4.69 14.24 22.48
N GLY A 43 -5.62 15.20 22.38
CA GLY A 43 -5.70 16.34 23.28
C GLY A 43 -4.72 17.49 22.98
N SER A 44 -3.83 17.35 22.00
CA SER A 44 -2.91 18.44 21.59
C SER A 44 -3.61 19.54 20.77
N THR A 45 -4.67 19.20 20.04
CA THR A 45 -5.53 20.15 19.31
C THR A 45 -6.99 19.73 19.46
N PRO A 46 -7.96 20.65 19.30
CA PRO A 46 -9.39 20.31 19.34
C PRO A 46 -9.79 19.20 18.35
N THR A 47 -9.05 19.07 17.24
CA THR A 47 -9.23 18.05 16.21
C THR A 47 -8.55 16.72 16.51
N ALA A 48 -7.59 16.67 17.44
CA ALA A 48 -6.86 15.45 17.79
C ALA A 48 -7.65 14.66 18.84
N THR A 49 -8.65 13.93 18.36
CA THR A 49 -9.60 13.17 19.19
C THR A 49 -9.28 11.67 19.12
N LEU A 50 -9.67 10.94 20.18
CA LEU A 50 -9.60 9.48 20.17
C LEU A 50 -10.43 8.88 19.03
N GLY A 51 -11.60 9.45 18.75
CA GLY A 51 -12.46 9.03 17.64
C GLY A 51 -11.74 9.16 16.30
N GLY A 52 -11.13 10.30 16.01
CA GLY A 52 -10.37 10.50 14.77
C GLY A 52 -9.17 9.56 14.64
N ALA A 53 -8.44 9.30 15.73
CA ALA A 53 -7.32 8.35 15.72
C ALA A 53 -7.77 6.91 15.44
N ILE A 54 -8.91 6.49 16.01
CA ILE A 54 -9.51 5.17 15.75
C ILE A 54 -10.00 5.08 14.30
N SER A 55 -10.71 6.09 13.80
CA SER A 55 -11.19 6.11 12.41
C SER A 55 -10.03 6.00 11.42
N LEU A 56 -8.96 6.78 11.61
CA LEU A 56 -7.75 6.70 10.80
C LEU A 56 -7.11 5.31 10.84
N ALA A 57 -6.99 4.71 12.01
CA ALA A 57 -6.43 3.37 12.17
C ALA A 57 -7.26 2.29 11.46
N ILE A 58 -8.59 2.40 11.49
CA ILE A 58 -9.49 1.51 10.77
C ILE A 58 -9.37 1.74 9.26
N GLY A 59 -9.33 2.99 8.81
CA GLY A 59 -9.14 3.34 7.40
C GLY A 59 -7.88 2.71 6.83
N ILE A 60 -6.73 2.95 7.48
CA ILE A 60 -5.44 2.36 7.12
C ILE A 60 -5.49 0.82 7.19
N GLY A 61 -6.07 0.24 8.24
CA GLY A 61 -6.19 -1.21 8.35
C GLY A 61 -6.98 -1.87 7.21
N ILE A 62 -8.04 -1.21 6.72
CA ILE A 62 -8.85 -1.73 5.61
C ILE A 62 -8.07 -1.68 4.30
N GLN A 63 -7.32 -0.62 4.01
CA GLN A 63 -6.56 -0.53 2.76
C GLN A 63 -5.34 -1.45 2.71
N ASN A 64 -4.76 -1.79 3.88
CA ASN A 64 -3.59 -2.66 3.95
C ASN A 64 -3.93 -4.11 3.58
N PHE A 65 -5.20 -4.49 3.65
CA PHE A 65 -5.65 -5.80 3.20
C PHE A 65 -5.50 -5.98 1.67
N PRO A 66 -6.06 -5.10 0.82
CA PRO A 66 -5.75 -5.07 -0.61
C PRO A 66 -4.24 -5.02 -0.94
N GLU A 67 -3.44 -4.27 -0.20
CA GLU A 67 -1.99 -4.16 -0.45
C GLU A 67 -1.24 -5.47 -0.14
N GLY A 68 -1.54 -6.10 0.99
CA GLY A 68 -1.00 -7.41 1.34
C GLY A 68 -1.37 -8.48 0.29
N LEU A 69 -2.57 -8.41 -0.27
CA LEU A 69 -2.99 -9.26 -1.40
C LEU A 69 -2.24 -8.94 -2.69
N ALA A 70 -1.94 -7.66 -2.95
CA ALA A 70 -1.16 -7.23 -4.11
C ALA A 70 0.28 -7.79 -4.07
N VAL A 71 0.85 -8.04 -2.88
CA VAL A 71 2.12 -8.78 -2.73
C VAL A 71 1.92 -10.30 -2.83
N SER A 72 0.90 -10.83 -2.14
CA SER A 72 0.72 -12.28 -1.98
C SER A 72 0.34 -12.99 -3.29
N LEU A 73 -0.63 -12.46 -4.04
CA LEU A 73 -1.18 -13.14 -5.21
C LEU A 73 -0.16 -13.28 -6.36
N PRO A 74 0.67 -12.27 -6.68
CA PRO A 74 1.68 -12.44 -7.71
C PRO A 74 2.80 -13.41 -7.31
N LEU A 75 3.19 -13.48 -6.03
CA LEU A 75 4.14 -14.48 -5.55
C LEU A 75 3.61 -15.91 -5.73
N MET A 76 2.31 -16.14 -5.48
CA MET A 76 1.67 -17.43 -5.75
C MET A 76 1.72 -17.79 -7.25
N ARG A 77 1.57 -16.81 -8.15
CA ARG A 77 1.66 -17.04 -9.60
C ARG A 77 3.06 -17.43 -10.06
N GLU A 78 4.10 -16.94 -9.39
CA GLU A 78 5.49 -17.35 -9.64
C GLU A 78 5.88 -18.69 -8.96
N GLY A 79 4.91 -19.38 -8.34
CA GLY A 79 5.09 -20.74 -7.78
C GLY A 79 5.50 -20.78 -6.31
N VAL A 80 5.45 -19.65 -5.59
CA VAL A 80 5.63 -19.64 -4.13
C VAL A 80 4.40 -20.25 -3.46
N SER A 81 4.60 -21.05 -2.40
CA SER A 81 3.48 -21.71 -1.71
C SER A 81 2.51 -20.69 -1.10
N PRO A 82 1.18 -20.96 -1.06
CA PRO A 82 0.18 -20.01 -0.58
C PRO A 82 0.49 -19.42 0.81
N TRP A 83 0.93 -20.27 1.73
CA TRP A 83 1.34 -19.85 3.07
C TRP A 83 2.55 -18.92 3.07
N LYS A 84 3.57 -19.20 2.27
CA LYS A 84 4.76 -18.32 2.18
C LYS A 84 4.38 -16.98 1.56
N SER A 85 3.58 -16.99 0.50
CA SER A 85 3.10 -15.77 -0.14
C SER A 85 2.28 -14.90 0.80
N PHE A 86 1.38 -15.50 1.58
CA PHE A 86 0.65 -14.81 2.65
C PHE A 86 1.58 -14.16 3.67
N PHE A 87 2.58 -14.90 4.17
CA PHE A 87 3.56 -14.34 5.11
C PHE A 87 4.38 -13.21 4.49
N TYR A 88 4.76 -13.30 3.21
CA TYR A 88 5.44 -12.19 2.53
C TYR A 88 4.56 -10.94 2.43
N GLY A 89 3.26 -11.10 2.18
CA GLY A 89 2.30 -10.00 2.21
C GLY A 89 2.15 -9.36 3.59
N GLN A 90 2.23 -10.13 4.67
CA GLN A 90 2.22 -9.56 6.02
C GLN A 90 3.56 -8.94 6.40
N LEU A 91 4.67 -9.52 5.95
CA LEU A 91 6.01 -9.01 6.21
C LEU A 91 6.24 -7.63 5.58
N SER A 92 5.61 -7.32 4.44
CA SER A 92 5.67 -5.95 3.88
C SER A 92 5.04 -4.91 4.81
N GLY A 93 4.05 -5.30 5.62
CA GLY A 93 3.41 -4.42 6.61
C GLY A 93 4.11 -4.35 7.96
N VAL A 94 5.21 -5.09 8.19
CA VAL A 94 5.87 -5.13 9.52
C VAL A 94 6.42 -3.77 9.96
N VAL A 95 6.63 -2.86 9.01
CA VAL A 95 7.09 -1.50 9.27
C VAL A 95 6.01 -0.60 9.86
N GLU A 96 4.71 -0.96 9.74
CA GLU A 96 3.60 -0.17 10.29
C GLU A 96 3.65 -0.09 11.81
N PRO A 97 3.77 -1.21 12.57
CA PRO A 97 3.95 -1.14 14.02
C PRO A 97 5.16 -0.30 14.44
N VAL A 98 6.26 -0.36 13.68
CA VAL A 98 7.47 0.43 13.95
C VAL A 98 7.19 1.92 13.73
N GLY A 99 6.60 2.27 12.59
CA GLY A 99 6.18 3.63 12.26
C GLY A 99 5.19 4.16 13.30
N GLY A 100 4.21 3.35 13.70
CA GLY A 100 3.21 3.71 14.70
C GLY A 100 3.78 3.94 16.09
N LEU A 101 4.73 3.10 16.53
CA LEU A 101 5.41 3.33 17.80
C LEU A 101 6.22 4.63 17.77
N LEU A 102 6.97 4.89 16.68
CA LEU A 102 7.73 6.13 16.53
C LEU A 102 6.82 7.36 16.43
N GLY A 103 5.74 7.27 15.67
CA GLY A 103 4.75 8.33 15.51
C GLY A 103 4.05 8.66 16.82
N ALA A 104 3.74 7.66 17.65
CA ALA A 104 3.15 7.87 18.97
C ALA A 104 4.15 8.46 19.96
N ALA A 105 5.39 7.94 20.00
CA ALA A 105 6.43 8.40 20.92
C ALA A 105 6.91 9.83 20.62
N PHE A 106 6.96 10.21 19.34
CA PHE A 106 7.50 11.50 18.88
C PHE A 106 6.45 12.34 18.15
N ALA A 107 5.18 12.24 18.54
CA ALA A 107 4.06 12.85 17.82
C ALA A 107 4.24 14.34 17.50
N HIS A 108 4.80 15.12 18.43
CA HIS A 108 5.08 16.54 18.22
C HIS A 108 6.08 16.81 17.08
N TYR A 109 7.10 15.97 16.93
CA TYR A 109 8.12 16.09 15.88
C TYR A 109 7.68 15.46 14.55
N CYS A 110 6.94 14.36 14.60
CA CYS A 110 6.47 13.64 13.42
C CYS A 110 5.32 14.37 12.71
N ARG A 111 4.40 15.01 13.44
CA ARG A 111 3.23 15.70 12.87
C ARG A 111 3.56 16.69 11.73
N PRO A 112 4.53 17.61 11.84
CA PRO A 112 4.89 18.49 10.73
C PRO A 112 5.62 17.78 9.58
N LEU A 113 6.19 16.59 9.80
CA LEU A 113 6.89 15.81 8.79
C LEU A 113 5.92 14.94 7.96
N LEU A 114 4.78 14.55 8.53
CA LEU A 114 3.80 13.65 7.90
C LEU A 114 3.40 14.07 6.47
N PRO A 115 3.08 15.34 6.15
CA PRO A 115 2.70 15.72 4.79
C PRO A 115 3.82 15.43 3.78
N PHE A 116 5.07 15.63 4.16
CA PHE A 116 6.22 15.37 3.30
C PHE A 116 6.44 13.87 3.11
N THR A 117 6.41 13.09 4.20
CA THR A 117 6.61 11.64 4.12
C THR A 117 5.47 10.96 3.36
N MET A 118 4.23 11.41 3.57
CA MET A 118 3.07 10.93 2.81
C MET A 118 3.13 11.31 1.34
N SER A 119 3.54 12.54 1.01
CA SER A 119 3.67 12.95 -0.39
C SER A 119 4.73 12.14 -1.16
N LEU A 120 5.86 11.84 -0.50
CA LEU A 120 6.90 10.99 -1.06
C LEU A 120 6.39 9.56 -1.28
N ALA A 121 5.67 9.03 -0.28
CA ALA A 121 5.10 7.69 -0.33
C ALA A 121 4.05 7.55 -1.43
N ALA A 122 3.18 8.55 -1.59
CA ALA A 122 2.18 8.61 -2.66
C ALA A 122 2.86 8.63 -4.04
N GLY A 123 3.93 9.44 -4.21
CA GLY A 123 4.71 9.46 -5.45
C GLY A 123 5.34 8.12 -5.79
N ALA A 124 5.89 7.41 -4.80
CA ALA A 124 6.46 6.08 -4.98
C ALA A 124 5.39 5.05 -5.42
N MET A 125 4.19 5.10 -4.83
CA MET A 125 3.10 4.20 -5.21
C MET A 125 2.56 4.50 -6.61
N ILE A 126 2.44 5.77 -7.01
CA ILE A 126 2.09 6.13 -8.40
C ILE A 126 3.09 5.54 -9.38
N PHE A 127 4.40 5.66 -9.10
CA PHE A 127 5.44 5.08 -9.94
C PHE A 127 5.30 3.55 -10.07
N VAL A 128 5.09 2.84 -8.95
CA VAL A 128 4.94 1.38 -8.97
C VAL A 128 3.66 0.92 -9.66
N VAL A 129 2.55 1.63 -9.47
CA VAL A 129 1.31 1.35 -10.22
C VAL A 129 1.58 1.45 -11.72
N ALA A 130 2.29 2.50 -12.17
CA ALA A 130 2.60 2.71 -13.57
C ALA A 130 3.63 1.72 -14.15
N ASP A 131 4.71 1.39 -13.42
CA ASP A 131 5.79 0.52 -13.91
C ASP A 131 5.47 -0.99 -13.78
N SER A 132 4.73 -1.35 -12.74
CA SER A 132 4.49 -2.75 -12.38
C SER A 132 3.03 -3.18 -12.58
N LEU A 133 2.05 -2.51 -11.95
CA LEU A 133 0.66 -3.00 -11.94
C LEU A 133 -0.05 -2.82 -13.29
N VAL A 134 0.07 -1.65 -13.93
CA VAL A 134 -0.58 -1.37 -15.23
C VAL A 134 -0.05 -2.30 -16.34
N PRO A 135 1.27 -2.52 -16.48
CA PRO A 135 1.77 -3.50 -17.44
C PRO A 135 1.35 -4.94 -17.12
N GLU A 136 1.23 -5.30 -15.84
CA GLU A 136 0.81 -6.63 -15.40
C GLU A 136 -0.66 -6.91 -15.77
N MET A 137 -1.57 -5.96 -15.52
CA MET A 137 -2.98 -6.11 -15.92
C MET A 137 -3.17 -6.22 -17.43
N GLN A 138 -2.27 -5.61 -18.22
CA GLN A 138 -2.33 -5.67 -19.67
C GLN A 138 -1.78 -6.97 -20.25
N ALA A 139 -0.87 -7.64 -19.53
CA ALA A 139 -0.25 -8.88 -19.96
C ALA A 139 -1.21 -10.09 -19.95
N HIS A 140 -2.24 -10.05 -19.10
CA HIS A 140 -3.15 -11.18 -18.87
C HIS A 140 -4.54 -10.94 -19.46
N GLY A 141 -4.67 -10.95 -20.80
CA GLY A 141 -5.85 -11.30 -21.62
C GLY A 141 -7.20 -10.55 -21.43
N ASN A 142 -7.51 -10.03 -20.25
CA ASN A 142 -8.81 -9.47 -19.89
C ASN A 142 -8.65 -8.04 -19.35
N LYS A 143 -8.17 -7.17 -20.23
CA LYS A 143 -7.92 -5.74 -19.94
C LYS A 143 -9.18 -5.02 -19.43
N GLY A 144 -10.36 -5.42 -19.92
CA GLY A 144 -11.65 -4.85 -19.53
C GLY A 144 -12.00 -5.12 -18.06
N LEU A 145 -11.98 -6.39 -17.63
CA LEU A 145 -12.23 -6.72 -16.23
C LEU A 145 -11.16 -6.13 -15.30
N ALA A 146 -9.90 -6.12 -15.72
CA ALA A 146 -8.82 -5.57 -14.91
C ALA A 146 -8.97 -4.04 -14.71
N MET A 147 -9.39 -3.31 -15.76
CA MET A 147 -9.67 -1.88 -15.65
C MET A 147 -10.91 -1.60 -14.77
N GLN A 148 -11.96 -2.41 -14.88
CA GLN A 148 -13.12 -2.30 -13.98
C GLN A 148 -12.73 -2.55 -12.53
N GLY A 149 -11.88 -3.54 -12.27
CA GLY A 149 -11.32 -3.81 -10.95
C GLY A 149 -10.49 -2.65 -10.40
N LEU A 150 -9.65 -2.04 -11.24
CA LEU A 150 -8.87 -0.85 -10.89
C LEU A 150 -9.79 0.33 -10.52
N MET A 151 -10.78 0.63 -11.36
CA MET A 151 -11.74 1.72 -11.11
C MET A 151 -12.56 1.48 -9.85
N PHE A 152 -13.05 0.25 -9.67
CA PHE A 152 -13.80 -0.13 -8.47
C PHE A 152 -12.93 0.01 -7.22
N GLY A 153 -11.70 -0.52 -7.24
CA GLY A 153 -10.76 -0.41 -6.13
C GLY A 153 -10.43 1.04 -5.79
N PHE A 154 -10.19 1.88 -6.81
CA PHE A 154 -9.94 3.31 -6.62
C PHE A 154 -11.13 4.01 -5.96
N VAL A 155 -12.35 3.82 -6.47
CA VAL A 155 -13.56 4.42 -5.89
C VAL A 155 -13.79 3.91 -4.47
N LEU A 156 -13.62 2.61 -4.23
CA LEU A 156 -13.76 2.03 -2.90
C LEU A 156 -12.79 2.66 -1.90
N MET A 157 -11.50 2.80 -2.26
CA MET A 157 -10.52 3.48 -1.41
C MET A 157 -10.87 4.94 -1.17
N MET A 158 -11.31 5.68 -2.20
CA MET A 158 -11.74 7.08 -2.03
C MET A 158 -12.95 7.23 -1.12
N VAL A 159 -13.90 6.30 -1.17
CA VAL A 159 -15.03 6.29 -0.23
C VAL A 159 -14.54 5.99 1.19
N LEU A 160 -13.65 5.03 1.37
CA LEU A 160 -13.10 4.68 2.68
C LEU A 160 -12.30 5.85 3.27
N ASP A 161 -11.44 6.49 2.49
CA ASP A 161 -10.65 7.66 2.91
C ASP A 161 -11.55 8.81 3.38
N VAL A 162 -12.56 9.18 2.57
CA VAL A 162 -13.47 10.29 2.93
C VAL A 162 -14.41 9.95 4.11
N THR A 163 -14.69 8.67 4.35
CA THR A 163 -15.63 8.26 5.41
C THR A 163 -14.95 7.88 6.73
N LEU A 164 -13.70 7.42 6.68
CA LEU A 164 -12.92 6.99 7.83
C LEU A 164 -11.78 7.97 8.17
N GLY A 165 -11.51 8.95 7.31
CA GLY A 165 -10.57 10.05 7.53
C GLY A 165 -11.27 11.39 7.69
#